data_AF-A0A850C796-F1
#
_entry.id   AF-A0A850C796-F1
#
_cell.length_a   1.000
_cell.length_b   1.000
_cell.length_c   1.000
_cell.angle_alpha   90.00
_cell.angle_beta   90.00
_cell.angle_gamma   90.00
#
_symmetry.space_group_name_H-M   'P 1'
#
loop_
_entity.id
_entity.type
_entity.pdbx_description
1 polymer ?
#
loop_
_entity_poly.entity_id
_entity_poly.type
_entity_poly.pdbx_seq_one_letter_code
_entity_poly.pdbx_strand_id
1 'polypeptide(L)'
;MEHIDIDHDGRTLRGVLHLPTAPHAPAVALCHGFGGNRAEFGYTFVRLAERLAARGVAACRFDFAGCGDSDGDFADLTVSDQVAQALAVLDALAAHPAVDPDRLSLMGMSLGG
;
A
#
# COMPACT_ATOMS: atom_id res chain seq x y z
N MET A 1 -2.46 -9.38 -10.44
CA MET A 1 -2.67 -8.11 -9.72
C MET A 1 -4.16 -7.89 -9.61
N GLU A 2 -4.59 -7.20 -8.56
CA GLU A 2 -5.98 -6.80 -8.36
C GLU A 2 -6.06 -5.44 -7.69
N HIS A 3 -7.20 -4.78 -7.82
CA HIS A 3 -7.50 -3.54 -7.09
C HIS A 3 -7.98 -3.88 -5.69
N ILE A 4 -7.59 -3.04 -4.73
CA ILE A 4 -8.02 -3.16 -3.34
C ILE A 4 -8.43 -1.77 -2.85
N ASP A 5 -9.63 -1.69 -2.28
CA ASP A 5 -10.17 -0.51 -1.63
C ASP A 5 -10.20 -0.77 -0.13
N ILE A 6 -9.65 0.15 0.65
CA ILE A 6 -9.48 0.02 2.09
C ILE A 6 -10.18 1.20 2.75
N ASP A 7 -11.16 0.92 3.61
CA ASP A 7 -11.83 1.95 4.39
C ASP A 7 -10.93 2.44 5.53
N HIS A 8 -10.79 3.75 5.68
CA HIS A 8 -10.09 4.40 6.79
C HIS A 8 -10.82 5.68 7.18
N ASP A 9 -11.50 5.67 8.33
CA ASP A 9 -12.30 6.78 8.85
C ASP A 9 -13.31 7.34 7.82
N GLY A 10 -13.98 6.46 7.08
CA GLY A 10 -14.96 6.83 6.06
C GLY A 10 -14.35 7.38 4.76
N ARG A 11 -13.03 7.25 4.57
CA ARG A 11 -12.31 7.56 3.33
C ARG A 11 -11.83 6.25 2.70
N THR A 12 -11.97 6.13 1.39
CA THR A 12 -11.45 4.99 0.63
C THR A 12 -10.00 5.23 0.24
N LEU A 13 -9.09 4.41 0.75
CA LEU A 13 -7.72 4.31 0.27
C LEU A 13 -7.67 3.34 -0.91
N ARG A 14 -7.20 3.80 -2.07
CA ARG A 14 -7.20 3.03 -3.32
C ARG A 14 -5.83 2.46 -3.63
N GLY A 15 -5.76 1.13 -3.68
CA GLY A 15 -4.53 0.38 -3.89
C GLY A 15 -4.57 -0.63 -5.04
N VAL A 16 -3.39 -1.16 -5.34
CA VAL A 16 -3.20 -2.31 -6.23
C VAL A 16 -2.35 -3.34 -5.52
N LEU A 17 -2.89 -4.54 -5.36
CA LEU A 17 -2.22 -5.68 -4.76
C LEU A 17 -1.60 -6.57 -5.83
N HIS A 18 -0.29 -6.75 -5.75
CA HIS A 18 0.48 -7.66 -6.58
C HIS A 18 0.66 -8.97 -5.82
N LEU A 19 -0.09 -9.98 -6.20
CA LEU A 19 -0.02 -11.31 -5.59
C LEU A 19 1.00 -12.20 -6.31
N PRO A 20 1.84 -12.95 -5.58
CA PRO A 20 2.60 -14.05 -6.15
C PRO A 20 1.70 -15.25 -6.46
N THR A 21 2.22 -16.23 -7.21
CA THR A 21 1.50 -17.49 -7.46
C THR A 21 1.41 -18.38 -6.21
N ALA A 22 2.36 -18.24 -5.28
CA ALA A 22 2.37 -19.02 -4.05
C ALA A 22 1.31 -18.50 -3.06
N PRO A 23 0.51 -19.39 -2.43
CA PRO A 23 -0.41 -18.99 -1.36
C PRO A 23 0.36 -18.67 -0.07
N HIS A 24 -0.29 -17.98 0.87
CA HIS A 24 0.29 -17.60 2.17
C HIS A 24 1.64 -16.87 2.04
N ALA A 25 1.67 -15.84 1.21
CA ALA A 25 2.88 -15.09 0.94
C ALA A 25 3.14 -14.01 2.00
N PRO A 26 4.42 -13.72 2.34
CA PRO A 26 4.74 -12.48 3.04
C PRO A 26 4.26 -11.28 2.22
N ALA A 27 3.88 -10.19 2.89
CA ALA A 27 3.37 -8.99 2.21
C ALA A 27 4.12 -7.73 2.63
N VAL A 28 4.22 -6.78 1.71
CA VAL A 28 4.73 -5.43 1.97
C VAL A 28 3.74 -4.37 1.50
N ALA A 29 3.50 -3.37 2.33
CA ALA A 29 2.81 -2.15 1.94
C ALA A 29 3.84 -1.07 1.56
N LEU A 30 3.62 -0.43 0.40
CA LEU A 30 4.50 0.58 -0.18
C LEU A 30 3.93 1.97 0.05
N CYS A 31 4.59 2.76 0.89
CA CYS A 31 4.17 4.10 1.31
C CYS A 31 4.91 5.18 0.50
N HIS A 32 4.19 5.92 -0.34
CA HIS A 32 4.78 6.89 -1.25
C HIS A 32 5.22 8.18 -0.54
N GLY A 33 6.09 8.96 -1.19
CA GLY A 33 6.58 10.22 -0.66
C GLY A 33 5.55 11.36 -0.67
N PHE A 34 5.95 12.51 -0.12
CA PHE A 34 5.13 13.72 -0.03
C PHE A 34 4.61 14.16 -1.42
N GLY A 35 3.30 14.35 -1.52
CA GLY A 35 2.64 14.76 -2.78
C GLY A 35 2.72 13.72 -3.91
N GLY A 36 3.18 12.50 -3.60
CA GLY A 36 3.28 11.39 -4.53
C GLY A 36 1.97 10.64 -4.72
N ASN A 37 2.09 9.45 -5.29
CA ASN A 37 1.02 8.48 -5.42
C ASN A 37 1.63 7.06 -5.46
N ARG A 38 0.79 6.04 -5.50
CA ARG A 38 1.11 4.61 -5.49
C ARG A 38 1.97 4.13 -6.66
N ALA A 39 2.19 4.93 -7.69
CA ALA A 39 3.16 4.60 -8.74
C ALA A 39 4.58 5.01 -8.34
N GLU A 40 4.71 6.04 -7.49
CA GLU A 40 5.93 6.73 -7.10
C GLU A 40 6.73 7.29 -8.30
N PHE A 41 7.70 8.17 -8.05
CA PHE A 41 8.51 8.80 -9.08
C PHE A 41 9.06 7.78 -10.07
N GLY A 42 8.80 8.04 -11.35
CA GLY A 42 9.24 7.22 -12.45
C GLY A 42 8.70 5.78 -12.40
N TYR A 43 7.55 5.50 -11.80
CA TYR A 43 6.95 4.16 -11.67
C TYR A 43 7.76 3.18 -10.80
N THR A 44 8.52 3.71 -9.84
CA THR A 44 9.41 2.90 -9.02
C THR A 44 8.66 1.87 -8.18
N PHE A 45 7.51 2.22 -7.61
CA PHE A 45 6.69 1.27 -6.84
C PHE A 45 6.01 0.23 -7.72
N VAL A 46 5.64 0.57 -8.95
CA VAL A 46 5.09 -0.42 -9.91
C VAL A 46 6.11 -1.51 -10.20
N ARG A 47 7.32 -1.12 -10.63
CA ARG A 47 8.40 -2.07 -10.92
C ARG A 47 8.83 -2.88 -9.70
N LEU A 48 8.84 -2.24 -8.53
CA LEU A 48 9.18 -2.92 -7.28
C LEU A 48 8.14 -3.99 -6.94
N ALA A 49 6.85 -3.64 -6.97
CA ALA A 49 5.76 -4.55 -6.65
C ALA A 49 5.75 -5.77 -7.60
N GLU A 50 5.95 -5.56 -8.90
CA GLU A 50 6.10 -6.64 -9.89
C GLU A 50 7.27 -7.57 -9.55
N ARG A 51 8.44 -7.01 -9.20
CA ARG A 51 9.65 -7.77 -8.88
C ARG A 51 9.54 -8.54 -7.57
N LEU A 52 8.79 -8.03 -6.60
CA LEU A 52 8.50 -8.67 -5.31
C LEU A 52 7.53 -9.83 -5.50
N ALA A 53 6.43 -9.62 -6.22
CA ALA A 53 5.47 -10.67 -6.54
C ALA A 53 6.11 -11.81 -7.33
N ALA A 54 6.97 -11.48 -8.31
CA ALA A 54 7.75 -12.48 -9.03
C ALA A 54 8.73 -13.28 -8.14
N ARG A 55 9.03 -12.81 -6.92
CA ARG A 55 9.89 -13.45 -5.92
C ARG A 55 9.12 -14.05 -4.74
N GLY A 56 7.80 -14.14 -4.83
CA GLY A 56 6.98 -14.75 -3.78
C GLY A 56 6.59 -13.80 -2.64
N VAL A 57 6.68 -12.48 -2.83
CA VAL A 57 6.27 -11.47 -1.84
C VAL A 57 5.10 -10.67 -2.40
N ALA A 58 3.97 -10.68 -1.71
CA ALA A 58 2.84 -9.83 -2.06
C ALA A 58 3.21 -8.36 -1.83
N ALA A 59 2.81 -7.47 -2.74
CA ALA A 59 3.14 -6.06 -2.62
C ALA A 59 1.89 -5.20 -2.88
N CYS A 60 1.50 -4.42 -1.87
CA CYS A 60 0.43 -3.45 -1.96
C CYS A 60 1.02 -2.07 -2.17
N ARG A 61 0.65 -1.42 -3.27
CA ARG A 61 0.90 0.01 -3.49
C ARG A 61 -0.42 0.75 -3.39
N PHE A 62 -0.50 1.75 -2.53
CA PHE A 62 -1.74 2.48 -2.25
C PHE A 62 -1.48 3.99 -2.22
N ASP A 63 -2.53 4.76 -2.46
CA ASP A 63 -2.51 6.20 -2.31
C ASP A 63 -2.95 6.57 -0.89
N PHE A 64 -2.18 7.43 -0.21
CA PHE A 64 -2.68 8.05 1.03
C PHE A 64 -3.92 8.92 0.73
N ALA A 65 -4.77 9.13 1.72
CA ALA A 65 -5.93 10.00 1.61
C ALA A 65 -5.52 11.41 1.14
N GLY A 66 -6.29 11.99 0.21
CA GLY A 66 -5.95 13.25 -0.45
C GLY A 66 -4.84 13.16 -1.49
N CYS A 67 -4.30 11.97 -1.77
CA CYS A 67 -3.32 11.74 -2.83
C CYS A 67 -3.87 10.80 -3.91
N GLY A 68 -3.33 10.96 -5.13
CA GLY A 68 -3.67 10.11 -6.27
C GLY A 68 -5.18 9.97 -6.47
N ASP A 69 -5.66 8.72 -6.43
CA ASP A 69 -7.08 8.42 -6.57
C ASP A 69 -7.77 8.18 -5.22
N SER A 70 -7.11 8.22 -4.07
CA SER A 70 -7.77 8.03 -2.76
C SER A 70 -8.67 9.20 -2.38
N ASP A 71 -9.68 8.93 -1.56
CA ASP A 71 -10.59 9.99 -1.07
C ASP A 71 -9.86 10.97 -0.14
N GLY A 72 -10.46 12.15 0.08
CA GLY A 72 -9.96 13.19 1.00
C GLY A 72 -9.30 14.38 0.30
N ASP A 73 -8.84 15.35 1.09
CA ASP A 73 -8.08 16.52 0.61
C ASP A 73 -6.64 16.43 1.12
N PHE A 74 -5.67 16.70 0.25
CA PHE A 74 -4.25 16.75 0.59
C PHE A 74 -3.95 17.76 1.73
N ALA A 75 -4.71 18.86 1.79
CA ALA A 75 -4.52 19.90 2.80
C ALA A 75 -4.81 19.41 4.24
N ASP A 76 -5.62 18.36 4.38
CA ASP A 76 -5.98 17.77 5.67
C ASP A 76 -5.03 16.64 6.11
N LEU A 77 -4.14 16.20 5.21
CA LEU A 77 -3.26 15.07 5.45
C LEU A 77 -2.15 15.43 6.45
N THR A 78 -2.04 14.61 7.50
CA THR A 78 -0.98 14.72 8.50
C THR A 78 -0.13 13.45 8.54
N VAL A 79 1.10 13.55 9.06
CA VAL A 79 1.97 12.37 9.22
C VAL A 79 1.34 11.33 10.16
N SER A 80 0.67 11.76 11.22
CA SER A 80 -0.03 10.84 12.13
C SER A 80 -1.17 10.10 11.43
N ASP A 81 -1.91 10.77 10.55
CA ASP A 81 -2.95 10.14 9.73
C ASP A 81 -2.34 9.18 8.69
N GLN A 82 -1.21 9.53 8.06
CA GLN A 82 -0.48 8.63 7.17
C GLN A 82 -0.04 7.34 7.89
N VAL A 83 0.45 7.44 9.13
CA VAL A 83 0.79 6.26 9.95
C VAL A 83 -0.46 5.40 10.20
N ALA A 84 -1.59 6.01 10.57
CA ALA A 84 -2.84 5.29 10.82
C ALA A 84 -3.35 4.59 9.55
N GLN A 85 -3.29 5.26 8.40
CA GLN A 85 -3.64 4.70 7.09
C GLN A 85 -2.72 3.53 6.72
N ALA A 86 -1.41 3.63 6.95
CA ALA A 86 -0.47 2.53 6.68
C ALA A 86 -0.78 1.30 7.54
N LEU A 87 -1.20 1.49 8.79
CA LEU A 87 -1.67 0.39 9.66
C LEU A 87 -2.96 -0.23 9.12
N ALA A 88 -3.93 0.57 8.70
CA ALA A 88 -5.17 0.06 8.08
C ALA A 88 -4.88 -0.77 6.82
N VAL A 89 -3.87 -0.39 6.03
CA VAL A 89 -3.42 -1.17 4.87
C VAL A 89 -2.79 -2.50 5.31
N LEU A 90 -1.99 -2.53 6.38
CA LEU A 90 -1.45 -3.77 6.92
C LEU A 90 -2.56 -4.70 7.44
N ASP A 91 -3.57 -4.16 8.11
CA ASP A 91 -4.72 -4.93 8.59
C ASP A 91 -5.50 -5.54 7.42
N ALA A 92 -5.71 -4.78 6.35
CA ALA A 92 -6.34 -5.28 5.13
C ALA A 92 -5.50 -6.40 4.47
N LEU A 93 -4.18 -6.27 4.48
CA LEU A 93 -3.28 -7.33 3.99
C LEU A 93 -3.33 -8.57 4.88
N ALA A 94 -3.33 -8.42 6.20
CA ALA A 94 -3.44 -9.52 7.16
C ALA A 94 -4.72 -10.35 6.96
N ALA A 95 -5.82 -9.67 6.59
CA ALA A 95 -7.11 -10.30 6.32
C ALA A 95 -7.20 -10.97 4.94
N HIS A 96 -6.25 -10.71 4.04
CA HIS A 96 -6.30 -11.22 2.67
C HIS A 96 -5.91 -12.72 2.63
N PRO A 97 -6.70 -13.60 2.00
CA PRO A 97 -6.52 -15.07 2.07
C PRO A 97 -5.20 -15.57 1.45
N ALA A 98 -4.60 -14.80 0.54
CA ALA A 98 -3.31 -15.14 -0.07
C ALA A 98 -2.08 -14.66 0.74
N VAL A 99 -2.27 -13.92 1.83
CA VAL A 99 -1.21 -13.31 2.64
C VAL A 99 -1.01 -14.10 3.94
N ASP A 100 0.24 -14.17 4.39
CA ASP A 100 0.62 -14.64 5.72
C ASP A 100 0.61 -13.46 6.71
N PRO A 101 -0.33 -13.43 7.68
CA PRO A 101 -0.48 -12.30 8.59
C PRO A 101 0.70 -12.11 9.56
N ASP A 102 1.54 -13.13 9.76
CA ASP A 102 2.71 -13.04 10.63
C ASP A 102 3.94 -12.47 9.89
N ARG A 103 3.82 -12.19 8.58
CA ARG A 103 4.93 -11.77 7.71
C ARG A 103 4.60 -10.53 6.92
N LEU A 104 4.23 -9.48 7.63
CA LEU A 104 3.93 -8.16 7.09
C LEU A 104 5.13 -7.22 7.22
N SER A 105 5.27 -6.31 6.27
CA SER A 105 6.34 -5.30 6.26
C SER A 105 5.87 -4.00 5.64
N LEU A 106 6.58 -2.92 5.93
CA LEU A 106 6.39 -1.62 5.31
C LEU A 106 7.66 -1.23 4.56
N MET A 107 7.49 -0.54 3.43
CA MET A 107 8.57 0.15 2.74
C MET A 107 8.11 1.54 2.35
N GLY A 108 8.82 2.54 2.88
CA GLY A 108 8.57 3.94 2.60
C GLY A 108 9.54 4.56 1.61
N MET A 109 9.09 5.59 0.90
CA MET A 109 9.96 6.52 0.17
C MET A 109 9.81 7.94 0.73
N SER A 110 10.95 8.59 1.04
CA SER A 110 10.96 9.96 1.57
C SER A 110 10.06 10.10 2.80
N LEU A 111 9.04 10.97 2.79
CA LEU A 111 8.09 11.11 3.90
C LEU A 111 7.36 9.81 4.25
N GLY A 112 7.19 8.90 3.30
CA GLY A 112 6.54 7.61 3.54
C GLY A 112 7.37 6.62 4.35
N GLY A 113 8.63 6.91 4.68
CA GLY A 113 9.53 6.05 5.47
C GLY A 113 9.86 6.65 6.82
#